data_AF-A0A1M5TSJ3-F1
#
_entry.id   AF-A0A1M5TSJ3-F1
#
_cell.length_a   1.000
_cell.length_b   1.000
_cell.length_c   1.000
_cell.angle_alpha   90.00
_cell.angle_beta   90.00
_cell.angle_gamma   90.00
#
_symmetry.space_group_name_H-M   'P 1'
#
loop_
_entity.id
_entity.type
_entity.pdbx_description
1 polymer ?
#
loop_
_entity_poly.entity_id
_entity_poly.type
_entity_poly.pdbx_seq_one_letter_code
_entity_poly.pdbx_strand_id
1 'polypeptide(L)'
;MKAKVIVCSLSLAAFAALTGCAGNHGPLNNSIGKTEATMAVARENSVNPTATASATAKIDSARVLKEAGEDEQAQVLLEQSELELLLAIATSERDAAKAEDQKVEADLRADVERKLLYQSILDKETNKEGAAK
;
A
#
# COMPACT_ATOMS: atom_id res chain seq x y z
N MET A 1 -27.21 -9.65 -14.78
CA MET A 1 -26.27 -8.64 -14.25
C MET A 1 -26.53 -8.50 -12.77
N LYS A 2 -25.72 -9.14 -11.91
CA LYS A 2 -25.88 -9.13 -10.45
C LYS A 2 -24.61 -8.54 -9.84
N ALA A 3 -24.83 -7.59 -8.93
CA ALA A 3 -23.88 -6.70 -8.29
C ALA A 3 -22.56 -7.38 -7.86
N LYS A 4 -21.44 -6.84 -8.34
CA LYS A 4 -20.08 -7.08 -7.84
C LYS A 4 -19.42 -5.73 -7.56
N VAL A 5 -19.95 -4.95 -6.62
CA VAL A 5 -19.32 -3.69 -6.19
C VAL A 5 -19.57 -3.47 -4.70
N ILE A 6 -19.19 -4.42 -3.84
CA ILE A 6 -19.13 -4.18 -2.39
C ILE A 6 -18.04 -5.07 -1.79
N VAL A 7 -16.76 -4.77 -2.05
CA VAL A 7 -15.64 -5.39 -1.32
C VAL A 7 -14.64 -4.36 -0.78
N CYS A 8 -14.61 -3.13 -1.31
CA CYS A 8 -13.67 -2.10 -0.86
C CYS A 8 -14.10 -1.28 0.38
N SER A 9 -15.29 -1.52 0.94
CA SER A 9 -15.83 -0.68 2.04
C SER A 9 -15.83 -1.35 3.42
N LEU A 10 -15.43 -2.63 3.54
CA LEU A 10 -15.45 -3.36 4.82
C LEU A 10 -14.15 -3.20 5.63
N SER A 11 -13.04 -2.80 5.02
CA SER A 11 -11.78 -2.55 5.74
C SER A 11 -11.77 -1.20 6.48
N LEU A 12 -12.50 -0.18 6.00
CA LEU A 12 -12.64 1.11 6.70
C LEU A 12 -13.59 1.03 7.91
N ALA A 13 -14.56 0.12 7.90
CA ALA A 13 -15.51 -0.04 9.01
C ALA A 13 -14.87 -0.74 10.22
N ALA A 14 -13.81 -1.53 10.03
CA ALA A 14 -13.05 -2.15 11.13
C ALA A 14 -12.28 -1.11 11.97
N PHE A 15 -11.84 0.00 11.37
CA PHE A 15 -11.16 1.08 12.08
C PHE A 15 -12.11 1.88 13.00
N ALA A 16 -13.40 1.96 12.64
CA ALA A 16 -14.42 2.64 13.44
C ALA A 16 -14.89 1.82 14.65
N ALA A 17 -14.69 0.50 14.66
CA ALA A 17 -15.07 -0.37 15.78
C ALA A 17 -14.04 -0.38 16.92
N LEU A 18 -12.82 0.17 16.70
CA LEU A 18 -11.77 0.23 17.72
C LEU A 18 -11.76 1.54 18.52
N THR A 19 -12.58 2.53 18.16
CA THR A 19 -12.62 3.83 18.85
C THR A 19 -13.70 3.93 19.94
N GLY A 20 -14.35 2.81 20.28
CA GLY A 20 -15.56 2.83 21.12
C GLY A 20 -15.70 1.68 22.12
N CYS A 21 -14.72 1.45 22.99
CA CYS A 21 -14.96 0.78 24.27
C CYS A 21 -14.32 1.57 25.41
N ALA A 22 -15.17 2.16 26.24
CA ALA A 22 -14.85 2.99 27.38
C ALA A 22 -14.01 2.24 28.43
N GLY A 23 -12.85 2.81 28.76
CA GLY A 23 -11.98 2.34 29.84
C GLY A 23 -10.76 3.23 29.99
N ASN A 24 -10.91 4.37 30.66
CA ASN A 24 -9.92 5.17 31.41
C ASN A 24 -8.39 5.05 31.10
N HIS A 25 -7.99 4.92 29.85
CA HIS A 25 -6.59 4.99 29.42
C HIS A 25 -6.38 6.33 28.71
N GLY A 26 -5.48 7.16 29.25
CA GLY A 26 -5.28 8.54 28.81
C GLY A 26 -5.00 8.69 27.30
N PRO A 27 -5.19 9.90 26.74
CA PRO A 27 -5.06 10.18 25.30
C PRO A 27 -3.76 9.65 24.67
N LEU A 28 -2.66 9.66 25.44
CA LEU A 28 -1.36 9.15 25.00
C LEU A 28 -1.33 7.63 24.78
N ASN A 29 -2.02 6.83 25.61
CA ASN A 29 -2.13 5.38 25.40
C ASN A 29 -2.90 5.05 24.11
N ASN A 30 -3.94 5.83 23.80
CA ASN A 30 -4.68 5.68 22.55
C ASN A 30 -3.78 6.03 21.36
N SER A 31 -2.95 7.07 21.47
CA SER A 31 -1.99 7.43 20.42
C SER A 31 -0.95 6.33 20.21
N ILE A 32 -0.42 5.74 21.28
CA ILE A 32 0.49 4.57 21.18
C ILE A 32 -0.19 3.41 20.44
N GLY A 33 -1.39 3.02 20.88
CA GLY A 33 -2.13 1.91 20.26
C GLY A 33 -2.47 2.15 18.79
N LYS A 34 -2.79 3.40 18.42
CA LYS A 34 -3.03 3.81 17.03
C LYS A 34 -1.75 3.68 16.19
N THR A 35 -0.63 4.23 16.65
CA THR A 35 0.64 4.16 15.93
C THR A 35 1.15 2.72 15.79
N GLU A 36 0.93 1.88 16.81
CA GLU A 36 1.22 0.44 16.76
C GLU A 36 0.34 -0.30 15.75
N ALA A 37 -0.95 0.04 15.65
CA ALA A 37 -1.83 -0.51 14.63
C ALA A 37 -1.34 -0.14 13.23
N THR A 38 -0.91 1.12 13.01
CA THR A 38 -0.31 1.54 11.73
C THR A 38 0.97 0.77 11.43
N MET A 39 1.79 0.48 12.45
CA MET A 39 2.98 -0.37 12.28
C MET A 39 2.62 -1.81 11.89
N ALA A 40 1.55 -2.37 12.47
CA ALA A 40 1.07 -3.69 12.10
C ALA A 40 0.63 -3.72 10.62
N VAL A 41 -0.08 -2.69 10.15
CA VAL A 41 -0.43 -2.51 8.74
C VAL A 41 0.81 -2.43 7.85
N ALA A 42 1.83 -1.66 8.25
CA ALA A 42 3.08 -1.57 7.49
C ALA A 42 3.78 -2.94 7.36
N ARG A 43 3.77 -3.74 8.44
CA ARG A 43 4.33 -5.11 8.44
C ARG A 43 3.52 -6.06 7.56
N GLU A 44 2.19 -6.00 7.63
CA GLU A 44 1.29 -6.82 6.80
C GLU A 44 1.48 -6.53 5.31
N ASN A 45 1.69 -5.25 4.95
CA ASN A 45 1.97 -4.83 3.58
C ASN A 45 3.44 -5.04 3.16
N SER A 46 4.24 -5.76 3.96
CA SER A 46 5.65 -6.04 3.67
C SER A 46 6.49 -4.79 3.37
N VAL A 47 6.13 -3.66 3.99
CA VAL A 47 6.91 -2.42 3.89
C VAL A 47 8.31 -2.68 4.43
N ASN A 48 9.32 -2.18 3.71
CA ASN A 48 10.72 -2.43 4.04
C ASN A 48 11.02 -2.06 5.51
N PRO A 49 11.53 -3.00 6.34
CA PRO A 49 11.87 -2.74 7.73
C PRO A 49 12.84 -1.58 7.94
N THR A 50 13.74 -1.30 6.98
CA THR A 50 14.64 -0.14 7.08
C THR A 50 13.89 1.19 6.91
N ALA A 51 12.80 1.21 6.13
CA ALA A 51 11.95 2.38 5.95
C ALA A 51 11.11 2.68 7.21
N THR A 52 10.86 1.68 8.07
CA THR A 52 10.08 1.83 9.31
C THR A 52 10.92 1.79 10.59
N ALA A 53 12.25 1.64 10.48
CA ALA A 53 13.15 1.51 11.63
C ALA A 53 13.14 2.76 12.52
N SER A 54 13.20 3.94 11.89
CA SER A 54 13.12 5.23 12.58
C SER A 54 11.80 5.38 13.36
N ALA A 55 10.66 5.06 12.73
CA ALA A 55 9.36 5.09 13.37
C ALA A 55 9.30 4.13 14.58
N THR A 56 9.86 2.92 14.43
CA THR A 56 9.91 1.94 15.53
C THR A 56 10.67 2.48 16.74
N ALA A 57 11.85 3.07 16.52
CA ALA A 57 12.63 3.68 17.59
C ALA A 57 11.88 4.84 18.26
N LYS A 58 11.08 5.61 17.52
CA LYS A 58 10.25 6.69 18.08
C LYS A 58 9.11 6.18 18.95
N ILE A 59 8.44 5.08 18.58
CA ILE A 59 7.43 4.45 19.44
C ILE A 59 8.06 4.00 20.76
N ASP A 60 9.21 3.32 20.69
CA ASP A 60 9.89 2.86 21.90
C ASP A 60 10.35 4.04 22.77
N SER A 61 10.86 5.11 22.17
CA SER A 61 11.24 6.34 22.88
C SER A 61 10.04 7.04 23.50
N ALA A 62 8.90 7.08 22.81
CA ALA A 62 7.66 7.67 23.34
C ALA A 62 7.14 6.90 24.56
N ARG A 63 7.29 5.56 24.60
CA ARG A 63 6.95 4.76 25.78
C ARG A 63 7.82 5.14 26.99
N VAL A 64 9.12 5.30 26.77
CA VAL A 64 10.06 5.74 27.83
C VAL A 64 9.71 7.13 28.34
N LEU A 65 9.43 8.09 27.44
CA LEU A 65 9.04 9.46 27.82
C LEU A 65 7.72 9.48 28.58
N LYS A 66 6.75 8.67 28.17
CA LYS A 66 5.49 8.49 28.89
C LYS A 66 5.71 7.97 30.31
N GLU A 67 6.59 7.00 30.51
CA GLU A 67 6.94 6.49 31.83
C GLU A 67 7.64 7.54 32.71
N ALA A 68 8.37 8.47 32.08
CA ALA A 68 8.97 9.63 32.73
C ALA A 68 7.99 10.78 33.01
N GLY A 69 6.73 10.69 32.54
CA GLY A 69 5.72 11.76 32.66
C GLY A 69 5.91 12.91 31.67
N GLU A 70 6.75 12.74 30.65
CA GLU A 70 7.02 13.72 29.60
C GLU A 70 6.03 13.58 28.44
N ASP A 71 4.73 13.71 28.75
CA ASP A 71 3.62 13.35 27.85
C ASP A 71 3.60 14.14 26.53
N GLU A 72 3.94 15.43 26.54
CA GLU A 72 3.99 16.24 25.31
C GLU A 72 5.08 15.76 24.35
N GLN A 73 6.25 15.41 24.88
CA GLN A 73 7.37 14.93 24.07
C GLN A 73 7.09 13.52 23.55
N ALA A 74 6.47 12.67 24.37
CA ALA A 74 5.98 11.37 23.96
C ALA A 74 4.95 11.49 22.81
N GLN A 75 4.02 12.43 22.92
CA GLN A 75 3.00 12.67 21.88
C GLN A 75 3.64 13.10 20.55
N VAL A 76 4.60 14.04 20.59
CA VAL A 76 5.32 14.49 19.39
C VAL A 76 6.05 13.33 18.70
N LEU A 77 6.71 12.44 19.46
CA LEU A 77 7.38 11.28 18.88
C LEU A 77 6.39 10.28 18.24
N LEU A 78 5.21 10.11 18.84
CA LEU A 78 4.16 9.25 18.28
C LEU A 78 3.59 9.80 16.98
N GLU A 79 3.37 11.11 16.90
CA GLU A 79 2.90 11.78 15.68
C GLU A 79 3.94 11.69 14.56
N GLN A 80 5.21 11.94 14.88
CA GLN A 80 6.30 11.76 13.92
C GLN A 80 6.41 10.31 13.44
N SER A 81 6.31 9.34 14.36
CA SER A 81 6.31 7.93 14.00
C SER A 81 5.12 7.57 13.11
N GLU A 82 3.92 8.07 13.42
CA GLU A 82 2.73 7.79 12.63
C GLU A 82 2.88 8.32 11.20
N LEU A 83 3.34 9.55 11.04
CA LEU A 83 3.60 10.16 9.73
C LEU A 83 4.65 9.38 8.93
N GLU A 84 5.75 8.96 9.56
CA GLU A 84 6.78 8.15 8.91
C GLU A 84 6.24 6.79 8.44
N LEU A 85 5.41 6.12 9.25
CA LEU A 85 4.79 4.84 8.87
C LEU A 85 3.81 5.02 7.71
N LEU A 86 2.94 6.03 7.76
CA LEU A 86 1.98 6.33 6.69
C LEU A 86 2.70 6.66 5.38
N LEU A 87 3.78 7.44 5.44
CA LEU A 87 4.60 7.77 4.27
C LEU A 87 5.27 6.51 3.69
N ALA A 88 5.78 5.62 4.54
CA ALA A 88 6.40 4.39 4.12
C ALA A 88 5.40 3.44 3.44
N ILE A 89 4.19 3.30 4.00
CA ILE A 89 3.09 2.54 3.38
C ILE A 89 2.73 3.13 2.01
N ALA A 90 2.45 4.43 1.95
CA ALA A 90 2.06 5.09 0.71
C ALA A 90 3.15 5.00 -0.38
N THR A 91 4.42 5.07 0.03
CA THR A 91 5.56 4.89 -0.89
C THR A 91 5.61 3.46 -1.44
N SER A 92 5.42 2.47 -0.57
CA SER A 92 5.38 1.05 -0.95
C SER A 92 4.23 0.75 -1.93
N GLU A 93 3.04 1.25 -1.63
CA GLU A 93 1.86 1.09 -2.51
C GLU A 93 2.07 1.75 -3.88
N ARG A 94 2.63 2.96 -3.91
CA ARG A 94 2.97 3.67 -5.14
C ARG A 94 3.96 2.87 -5.99
N ASP A 95 5.01 2.33 -5.37
CA ASP A 95 6.05 1.59 -6.10
C ASP A 95 5.52 0.26 -6.63
N ALA A 96 4.65 -0.42 -5.87
CA ALA A 96 3.95 -1.62 -6.33
C ALA A 96 3.01 -1.32 -7.52
N ALA A 97 2.23 -0.24 -7.45
CA ALA A 97 1.37 0.19 -8.55
C ALA A 97 2.18 0.52 -9.81
N LYS A 98 3.29 1.25 -9.66
CA LYS A 98 4.18 1.57 -10.77
C LYS A 98 4.79 0.33 -11.43
N ALA A 99 5.17 -0.68 -10.63
CA ALA A 99 5.72 -1.92 -11.15
C ALA A 99 4.67 -2.72 -11.95
N GLU A 100 3.43 -2.77 -11.46
CA GLU A 100 2.34 -3.43 -12.19
C GLU A 100 1.98 -2.69 -13.48
N ASP A 101 1.91 -1.35 -13.45
CA ASP A 101 1.69 -0.55 -14.67
C ASP A 101 2.75 -0.83 -15.73
N GLN A 102 4.03 -0.86 -15.36
CA GLN A 102 5.12 -1.18 -16.27
C GLN A 102 5.00 -2.58 -16.87
N LYS A 103 4.57 -3.55 -16.07
CA LYS A 103 4.35 -4.92 -16.52
C LYS A 103 3.19 -5.00 -17.51
N VAL A 104 2.07 -4.35 -17.21
CA VAL A 104 0.90 -4.28 -18.10
C VAL A 104 1.25 -3.58 -19.42
N GLU A 105 2.02 -2.49 -19.38
CA GLU A 105 2.50 -1.80 -20.58
C GLU A 105 3.39 -2.71 -21.45
N ALA A 106 4.29 -3.47 -20.82
CA ALA A 106 5.15 -4.42 -21.52
C ALA A 106 4.35 -5.56 -22.18
N ASP A 107 3.39 -6.13 -21.44
CA ASP A 107 2.50 -7.19 -21.95
C ASP A 107 1.65 -6.69 -23.13
N LEU A 108 1.12 -5.47 -23.03
CA LEU A 108 0.34 -4.85 -24.10
C LEU A 108 1.18 -4.61 -25.36
N ARG A 109 2.42 -4.14 -25.21
CA ARG A 109 3.35 -3.96 -26.34
C ARG A 109 3.66 -5.31 -27.00
N ALA A 110 3.95 -6.34 -26.21
CA ALA A 110 4.20 -7.68 -26.72
C ALA A 110 3.00 -8.26 -27.48
N ASP A 111 1.77 -8.00 -27.02
CA ASP A 111 0.55 -8.40 -27.72
C ASP A 111 0.36 -7.69 -29.06
N VAL A 112 0.62 -6.39 -29.11
CA VAL A 112 0.57 -5.61 -30.35
C VAL A 112 1.60 -6.15 -31.36
N GLU A 113 2.82 -6.41 -30.92
CA GLU A 113 3.88 -6.98 -31.76
C GLU A 113 3.50 -8.38 -32.28
N ARG A 114 2.96 -9.26 -31.42
CA ARG A 114 2.45 -10.57 -31.85
C ARG A 114 1.34 -10.45 -32.88
N LYS A 115 0.38 -9.52 -32.68
CA LYS A 115 -0.72 -9.30 -33.63
C LYS A 115 -0.21 -8.85 -34.99
N LEU A 116 0.74 -7.91 -35.03
CA LEU A 116 1.36 -7.43 -36.27
C LEU A 116 2.11 -8.56 -36.99
N LEU A 117 2.82 -9.41 -36.25
CA LEU A 117 3.50 -10.58 -36.80
C LEU A 117 2.50 -11.54 -37.46
N TYR A 118 1.44 -11.92 -36.74
CA TYR A 118 0.40 -12.81 -37.28
C TYR A 118 -0.31 -12.21 -38.49
N GLN A 119 -0.62 -10.90 -38.46
CA GLN A 119 -1.19 -10.22 -39.62
C GLN A 119 -0.24 -10.26 -40.82
N SER A 120 1.06 -10.02 -40.62
CA SER A 120 2.05 -10.09 -41.69
C SER A 120 2.16 -11.49 -42.30
N ILE A 121 2.06 -12.55 -41.48
CA ILE A 121 2.03 -13.93 -41.97
C ILE A 121 0.75 -14.18 -42.77
N LEU A 122 -0.41 -13.80 -42.23
CA LEU A 122 -1.69 -13.96 -42.92
C LEU A 122 -1.69 -13.23 -44.26
N ASP A 123 -1.20 -11.99 -44.32
CA ASP A 123 -1.12 -11.19 -45.55
C ASP A 123 -0.20 -11.86 -46.58
N LYS A 124 0.92 -12.46 -46.16
CA LYS A 124 1.83 -13.21 -47.04
C LYS A 124 1.24 -14.51 -47.55
N GLU A 125 0.38 -15.16 -46.79
CA GLU A 125 -0.28 -16.41 -47.19
C GLU A 125 -1.49 -16.14 -48.09
N THR A 126 -2.25 -15.08 -47.81
CA THR A 126 -3.48 -14.73 -48.53
C THR A 126 -3.23 -13.91 -49.81
N ASN A 127 -2.22 -13.04 -49.85
CA ASN A 127 -1.92 -12.25 -51.05
C ASN A 127 -1.04 -13.00 -52.08
N LYS A 128 -0.68 -14.27 -51.83
CA LYS A 128 0.03 -15.12 -52.82
C LYS A 128 -0.86 -15.61 -53.98
N GLU A 129 -2.16 -15.32 -53.97
CA GLU A 129 -3.07 -15.65 -55.07
C GLU A 129 -3.31 -14.51 -56.08
N GLY A 130 -2.60 -13.38 -55.98
CA GLY A 130 -2.70 -12.28 -56.94
C GLY A 130 -1.62 -12.23 -58.03
N ALA A 131 -0.54 -13.02 -57.92
CA ALA A 131 0.63 -12.95 -58.81
C ALA A 131 0.67 -14.07 -59.88
N ALA A 132 -0.46 -14.76 -60.10
CA ALA A 132 -0.62 -15.72 -61.17
C ALA A 132 -1.94 -15.47 -61.91
N LYS A 133 -2.00 -14.36 -62.65
CA LYS A 133 -2.81 -14.22 -63.87
C LYS A 133 -2.36 -13.01 -64.68
#